data_AF-K9RCN3-F1
#
_entry.id   AF-K9RCN3-F1
#
_cell.length_a   1.000
_cell.length_b   1.000
_cell.length_c   1.000
_cell.angle_alpha   90.00
_cell.angle_beta   90.00
_cell.angle_gamma   90.00
#
_symmetry.space_group_name_H-M   'P 1'
#
loop_
_entity.id
_entity.type
_entity.pdbx_description
1 polymer ?
#
loop_
_entity_poly.entity_id
_entity_poly.type
_entity_poly.pdbx_seq_one_letter_code
_entity_poly.pdbx_strand_id
1 'polypeptide(L)'
;MFSGLQVLLCGVLRINNFTQEKAMVVNFALACASKTLLKEVFENLDAQSCPNNYNFHMHTVYSDGKMQPSELIQQAIDNGLKGLAITDHHNTGGYQAAKKWLEDWKSNNPGIDVPYLWSGVEINANLLNVEVHILGYAFNPEHPSLEPYTQGKPVTGSEYEAVNVIAAIQEAGGFAVLAHPARYRKSHFDLIPAAAELGIDGVESFYAYNNPKPWKPSPTRSQQIQQLAKQYGLFSTCGTDSHGFSLLQRL
;
A
#
# COMPACT_ATOMS: atom_id res chain seq x y z
N MET A 1 -43.70 15.89 17.08
CA MET A 1 -43.81 16.22 15.64
C MET A 1 -42.59 17.04 15.27
N PHE A 2 -41.79 16.57 14.30
CA PHE A 2 -40.72 17.19 13.48
C PHE A 2 -39.77 18.22 14.14
N SER A 3 -38.46 18.27 13.91
CA SER A 3 -37.48 17.58 13.05
C SER A 3 -36.13 18.29 13.28
N GLY A 4 -34.98 17.62 13.15
CA GLY A 4 -33.71 18.35 12.94
C GLY A 4 -32.45 17.63 13.41
N LEU A 5 -31.99 16.67 12.62
CA LEU A 5 -30.64 16.12 12.65
C LEU A 5 -29.65 17.20 12.18
N GLN A 6 -28.57 17.47 12.92
CA GLN A 6 -27.44 18.22 12.36
C GLN A 6 -26.11 17.53 12.68
N VAL A 7 -25.43 17.24 11.59
CA VAL A 7 -24.23 16.43 11.40
C VAL A 7 -23.01 17.05 12.09
N LEU A 8 -22.18 16.18 12.68
CA LEU A 8 -20.85 16.47 13.21
C LEU A 8 -19.98 17.12 12.11
N LEU A 9 -19.60 18.40 12.28
CA LEU A 9 -18.45 18.97 11.59
C LEU A 9 -17.25 18.89 12.54
N CYS A 10 -16.14 18.35 12.02
CA CYS A 10 -14.86 18.19 12.68
C CYS A 10 -14.41 19.51 13.35
N GLY A 11 -14.34 19.51 14.69
CA GLY A 11 -14.03 20.68 15.49
C GLY A 11 -12.56 21.09 15.40
N VAL A 12 -12.31 22.36 15.09
CA VAL A 12 -10.99 23.00 15.21
C VAL A 12 -10.79 23.41 16.68
N LEU A 13 -9.89 22.73 17.39
CA LEU A 13 -9.41 23.14 18.71
C LEU A 13 -8.42 24.31 18.55
N ARG A 14 -8.73 25.45 19.18
CA ARG A 14 -7.87 26.65 19.20
C ARG A 14 -6.75 26.52 20.23
N ILE A 15 -5.48 26.48 19.80
CA ILE A 15 -4.30 26.88 20.60
C ILE A 15 -3.24 27.50 19.65
N ASN A 16 -2.67 28.65 20.05
CA ASN A 16 -1.85 29.57 19.23
C ASN A 16 -0.45 29.02 18.85
N ASN A 17 -0.13 28.92 17.54
CA ASN A 17 1.22 29.14 16.95
C ASN A 17 1.18 29.12 15.39
N PHE A 18 1.08 30.32 14.78
CA PHE A 18 0.64 30.56 13.39
C PHE A 18 1.49 29.99 12.23
N THR A 19 2.78 29.66 12.43
CA THR A 19 3.67 29.19 11.34
C THR A 19 3.75 27.66 11.24
N GLN A 20 3.85 26.96 12.37
CA GLN A 20 3.74 25.50 12.42
C GLN A 20 2.33 25.03 12.02
N GLU A 21 1.30 25.76 12.43
CA GLU A 21 -0.09 25.43 12.12
C GLU A 21 -0.37 25.43 10.61
N LYS A 22 0.14 26.43 9.87
CA LYS A 22 -0.01 26.46 8.40
C LYS A 22 0.70 25.29 7.72
N ALA A 23 1.92 24.96 8.13
CA ALA A 23 2.65 23.82 7.57
C ALA A 23 1.95 22.49 7.90
N MET A 24 1.46 22.34 9.13
CA MET A 24 0.74 21.15 9.59
C MET A 24 -0.60 20.99 8.86
N VAL A 25 -1.37 22.07 8.70
CA VAL A 25 -2.65 22.07 7.98
C VAL A 25 -2.45 21.75 6.49
N VAL A 26 -1.41 22.30 5.86
CA VAL A 26 -1.06 22.00 4.47
C VAL A 26 -0.64 20.54 4.30
N ASN A 27 0.20 20.02 5.19
CA ASN A 27 0.64 18.62 5.15
C ASN A 27 -0.54 17.66 5.36
N PHE A 28 -1.46 17.97 6.26
CA PHE A 28 -2.66 17.16 6.50
C PHE A 28 -3.59 17.14 5.29
N ALA A 29 -3.82 18.30 4.66
CA ALA A 29 -4.62 18.39 3.44
C ALA A 29 -4.01 17.61 2.28
N LEU A 30 -2.68 17.68 2.11
CA LEU A 30 -1.95 16.93 1.09
C LEU A 30 -2.01 15.40 1.31
N ALA A 31 -1.85 14.95 2.56
CA ALA A 31 -1.97 13.53 2.90
C ALA A 31 -3.39 13.01 2.65
N CYS A 32 -4.42 13.78 3.01
CA CYS A 32 -5.82 13.43 2.75
C CYS A 32 -6.13 13.36 1.25
N ALA A 33 -5.62 14.32 0.46
CA ALA A 33 -5.73 14.30 -0.99
C ALA A 33 -5.00 13.10 -1.62
N SER A 34 -3.80 12.77 -1.13
CA SER A 34 -3.01 11.61 -1.56
C SER A 34 -3.76 10.28 -1.34
N LYS A 35 -4.34 10.10 -0.14
CA LYS A 35 -5.14 8.93 0.20
C LYS A 35 -6.41 8.82 -0.65
N THR A 36 -7.09 9.94 -0.87
CA THR A 36 -8.31 9.99 -1.69
C THR A 36 -8.01 9.60 -3.13
N LEU A 37 -6.94 10.14 -3.72
CA LEU A 37 -6.48 9.77 -5.06
C LEU A 37 -6.15 8.28 -5.15
N LEU A 38 -5.46 7.71 -4.15
CA LEU A 38 -5.15 6.28 -4.17
C LEU A 38 -6.42 5.42 -4.14
N LYS A 39 -7.40 5.83 -3.34
CA LYS A 39 -8.68 5.13 -3.26
C LYS A 39 -9.40 5.12 -4.60
N GLU A 40 -9.46 6.27 -5.28
CA GLU A 40 -10.04 6.36 -6.64
C GLU A 40 -9.30 5.45 -7.63
N VAL A 41 -7.97 5.35 -7.53
CA VAL A 41 -7.19 4.40 -8.35
C VAL A 41 -7.62 2.96 -8.05
N PHE A 42 -7.66 2.55 -6.78
CA PHE A 42 -8.05 1.19 -6.37
C PHE A 42 -9.48 0.81 -6.78
N GLU A 43 -10.41 1.76 -6.76
CA GLU A 43 -11.79 1.54 -7.22
C GLU A 43 -11.90 1.26 -8.73
N ASN A 44 -10.86 1.62 -9.51
CA ASN A 44 -10.83 1.47 -10.97
C ASN A 44 -9.78 0.46 -11.46
N LEU A 45 -9.10 -0.27 -10.57
CA LEU A 45 -8.13 -1.28 -10.97
C LEU A 45 -8.78 -2.50 -11.63
N ASP A 46 -8.10 -3.02 -12.64
CA ASP A 46 -8.44 -4.27 -13.33
C ASP A 46 -7.21 -5.15 -13.61
N ALA A 47 -7.43 -6.27 -14.30
CA ALA A 47 -6.39 -7.23 -14.64
C ALA A 47 -5.31 -6.71 -15.60
N GLN A 48 -5.52 -5.54 -16.22
CA GLN A 48 -4.57 -4.90 -17.15
C GLN A 48 -3.85 -3.69 -16.52
N SER A 49 -4.25 -3.30 -15.32
CA SER A 49 -3.71 -2.12 -14.63
C SER A 49 -2.25 -2.32 -14.23
N CYS A 50 -1.92 -3.47 -13.65
CA CYS A 50 -0.53 -3.86 -13.37
C CYS A 50 0.06 -4.75 -14.49
N PRO A 51 1.37 -4.67 -14.76
CA PRO A 51 2.33 -3.73 -14.17
C PRO A 51 2.48 -2.41 -14.94
N ASN A 52 1.76 -2.25 -16.05
CA ASN A 52 2.09 -1.22 -17.06
C ASN A 52 1.54 0.17 -16.72
N ASN A 53 0.42 0.29 -16.01
CA ASN A 53 -0.13 1.59 -15.58
C ASN A 53 0.20 1.87 -14.13
N TYR A 54 0.13 0.84 -13.29
CA TYR A 54 0.40 0.93 -11.87
C TYR A 54 1.18 -0.28 -11.38
N ASN A 55 1.79 -0.16 -10.21
CA ASN A 55 2.34 -1.31 -9.50
C ASN A 55 2.41 -1.00 -7.99
N PHE A 56 1.72 -1.77 -7.16
CA PHE A 56 1.61 -1.50 -5.71
C PHE A 56 2.28 -2.58 -4.84
N HIS A 57 3.10 -3.45 -5.44
CA HIS A 57 3.83 -4.47 -4.68
C HIS A 57 5.18 -4.73 -5.34
N MET A 58 6.24 -4.20 -4.73
CA MET A 58 7.61 -4.33 -5.22
C MET A 58 8.63 -4.04 -4.13
N HIS A 59 9.81 -4.63 -4.29
CA HIS A 59 10.87 -4.61 -3.28
C HIS A 59 12.16 -4.03 -3.85
N THR A 60 12.91 -3.36 -2.99
CA THR A 60 14.22 -2.75 -3.25
C THR A 60 15.29 -3.41 -2.39
N VAL A 61 16.53 -2.92 -2.50
CA VAL A 61 17.64 -3.31 -1.62
C VAL A 61 17.44 -2.98 -0.13
N TYR A 62 16.35 -2.29 0.24
CA TYR A 62 16.03 -1.99 1.64
C TYR A 62 15.32 -3.15 2.36
N SER A 63 14.92 -4.20 1.63
CA SER A 63 14.58 -5.52 2.18
C SER A 63 15.38 -6.62 1.48
N ASP A 64 14.75 -7.33 0.55
CA ASP A 64 15.23 -8.53 -0.16
C ASP A 64 15.11 -8.37 -1.69
N GLY A 65 14.74 -7.19 -2.17
CA GLY A 65 14.83 -6.82 -3.57
C GLY A 65 16.27 -6.52 -4.01
N LYS A 66 16.47 -6.43 -5.33
CA LYS A 66 17.79 -6.22 -5.95
C LYS A 66 18.01 -4.83 -6.55
N MET A 67 16.94 -4.07 -6.82
CA MET A 67 17.04 -2.74 -7.42
C MET A 67 17.26 -1.67 -6.37
N GLN A 68 18.10 -0.69 -6.70
CA GLN A 68 18.16 0.56 -5.95
C GLN A 68 16.83 1.33 -6.14
N PRO A 69 16.38 2.10 -5.13
CA PRO A 69 15.16 2.91 -5.26
C PRO A 69 15.19 3.86 -6.46
N SER A 70 16.35 4.43 -6.81
CA SER A 70 16.52 5.29 -7.99
C SER A 70 16.33 4.53 -9.30
N GLU A 71 16.94 3.34 -9.43
CA GLU A 71 16.80 2.48 -10.61
C GLU A 71 15.35 2.03 -10.80
N LEU A 72 14.68 1.71 -9.70
CA LEU A 72 13.28 1.34 -9.68
C LEU A 72 12.38 2.47 -10.19
N ILE A 73 12.56 3.70 -9.67
CA ILE A 73 11.77 4.85 -10.13
C ILE A 73 12.09 5.19 -11.58
N GLN A 74 13.35 5.09 -12.01
CA GLN A 74 13.70 5.29 -13.42
C GLN A 74 12.97 4.27 -14.32
N GLN A 75 12.94 2.99 -13.96
CA GLN A 75 12.15 2.00 -14.70
C GLN A 75 10.65 2.31 -14.69
N ALA A 76 10.11 2.83 -13.59
CA ALA A 76 8.71 3.23 -13.52
C ALA A 76 8.39 4.38 -14.50
N ILE A 77 9.29 5.36 -14.61
CA ILE A 77 9.19 6.46 -15.59
C ILE A 77 9.30 5.91 -17.02
N ASP A 78 10.31 5.09 -17.30
CA ASP A 78 10.57 4.55 -18.65
C ASP A 78 9.42 3.66 -19.15
N ASN A 79 8.78 2.92 -18.23
CA ASN A 79 7.61 2.09 -18.53
C ASN A 79 6.30 2.89 -18.62
N GLY A 80 6.31 4.19 -18.28
CA GLY A 80 5.14 5.06 -18.33
C GLY A 80 4.10 4.80 -17.24
N LEU A 81 4.53 4.34 -16.05
CA LEU A 81 3.62 4.15 -14.93
C LEU A 81 2.98 5.49 -14.53
N LYS A 82 1.70 5.44 -14.18
CA LYS A 82 0.93 6.55 -13.62
C LYS A 82 1.11 6.66 -12.11
N GLY A 83 1.38 5.55 -11.44
CA GLY A 83 1.71 5.56 -10.02
C GLY A 83 2.12 4.21 -9.45
N LEU A 84 2.75 4.24 -8.28
CA LEU A 84 3.32 3.07 -7.64
C LEU A 84 3.49 3.24 -6.12
N ALA A 85 3.74 2.12 -5.44
CA ALA A 85 4.19 2.07 -4.05
C ALA A 85 5.35 1.07 -3.91
N ILE A 86 6.42 1.48 -3.23
CA ILE A 86 7.51 0.57 -2.81
C ILE A 86 7.09 -0.04 -1.47
N THR A 87 7.13 -1.36 -1.35
CA THR A 87 6.56 -2.10 -0.22
C THR A 87 7.59 -3.03 0.40
N ASP A 88 8.79 -2.52 0.67
CA ASP A 88 9.86 -3.29 1.31
C ASP A 88 9.38 -3.93 2.62
N HIS A 89 9.89 -5.12 2.92
CA HIS A 89 9.58 -5.83 4.15
C HIS A 89 10.05 -5.07 5.40
N HIS A 90 9.10 -4.73 6.27
CA HIS A 90 9.34 -4.06 7.57
C HIS A 90 10.24 -2.82 7.47
N ASN A 91 10.22 -2.10 6.34
CA ASN A 91 11.13 -0.98 6.11
C ASN A 91 10.49 0.03 5.16
N THR A 92 10.57 1.32 5.48
CA THR A 92 10.12 2.41 4.59
C THR A 92 11.27 3.20 3.97
N GLY A 93 12.51 2.77 4.23
CA GLY A 93 13.72 3.44 3.75
C GLY A 93 13.83 3.48 2.23
N GLY A 94 13.39 2.43 1.53
CA GLY A 94 13.38 2.40 0.06
C GLY A 94 12.41 3.44 -0.51
N TYR A 95 11.22 3.56 0.07
CA TYR A 95 10.27 4.64 -0.26
C TYR A 95 10.86 6.03 0.00
N GLN A 96 11.49 6.26 1.16
CA GLN A 96 12.09 7.56 1.50
C GLN A 96 13.21 7.95 0.51
N ALA A 97 14.09 7.00 0.18
CA ALA A 97 15.16 7.20 -0.79
C ALA A 97 14.62 7.48 -2.20
N ALA A 98 13.62 6.71 -2.65
CA ALA A 98 12.94 6.93 -3.93
C ALA A 98 12.26 8.29 -4.01
N LYS A 99 11.55 8.69 -2.94
CA LYS A 99 10.87 10.00 -2.88
C LYS A 99 11.85 11.14 -3.05
N LYS A 100 12.95 11.13 -2.28
CA LYS A 100 14.00 12.15 -2.38
C LYS A 100 14.62 12.19 -3.79
N TRP A 101 14.98 11.03 -4.32
CA TRP A 101 15.55 10.94 -5.67
C TRP A 101 14.59 11.48 -6.74
N LEU A 102 13.29 11.16 -6.64
CA LEU A 102 12.28 11.61 -7.58
C LEU A 102 12.05 13.13 -7.50
N GLU A 103 12.10 13.73 -6.31
CA GLU A 103 12.04 15.19 -6.12
C GLU A 103 13.23 15.91 -6.81
N ASP A 104 14.43 15.37 -6.63
CA ASP A 104 15.65 15.87 -7.29
C ASP A 104 15.57 15.68 -8.82
N TRP A 105 15.07 14.52 -9.28
CA TRP A 105 14.92 14.21 -10.70
C TRP A 105 13.93 15.17 -11.38
N LYS A 106 12.76 15.42 -10.77
CA LYS A 106 11.76 16.36 -11.29
C LYS A 106 12.31 17.77 -11.44
N SER A 107 13.12 18.22 -10.48
CA SER A 107 13.74 19.55 -10.52
C SER A 107 14.67 19.73 -11.72
N ASN A 108 15.29 18.65 -12.20
CA ASN A 108 16.18 18.64 -13.37
C ASN A 108 15.45 18.34 -14.70
N ASN A 109 14.19 17.89 -14.64
CA ASN A 109 13.40 17.49 -15.80
C ASN A 109 11.99 18.13 -15.76
N PRO A 110 11.89 19.47 -15.79
CA PRO A 110 10.62 20.16 -15.65
C PRO A 110 9.67 19.82 -16.82
N GLY A 111 8.39 19.62 -16.50
CA GLY A 111 7.34 19.38 -17.49
C GLY A 111 7.24 17.93 -17.98
N ILE A 112 8.04 17.01 -17.44
CA ILE A 112 7.86 15.57 -17.68
C ILE A 112 6.87 15.00 -16.66
N ASP A 113 5.84 14.32 -17.16
CA ASP A 113 4.93 13.54 -16.32
C ASP A 113 5.66 12.34 -15.73
N VAL A 114 5.56 12.18 -14.42
CA VAL A 114 6.20 11.11 -13.66
C VAL A 114 5.16 10.42 -12.78
N PRO A 115 5.35 9.13 -12.44
CA PRO A 115 4.39 8.42 -11.62
C PRO A 115 4.20 9.08 -10.25
N TYR A 116 2.98 8.99 -9.73
CA TYR A 116 2.71 9.28 -8.33
C TYR A 116 3.33 8.18 -7.45
N LEU A 117 4.12 8.55 -6.45
CA LEU A 117 4.72 7.63 -5.48
C LEU A 117 3.99 7.73 -4.14
N TRP A 118 3.26 6.68 -3.77
CA TRP A 118 2.65 6.55 -2.43
C TRP A 118 3.61 5.86 -1.47
N SER A 119 3.49 6.17 -0.17
CA SER A 119 4.12 5.38 0.89
C SER A 119 3.59 3.95 0.83
N GLY A 120 4.50 3.00 1.06
CA GLY A 120 4.23 1.57 1.06
C GLY A 120 5.12 0.84 2.06
N VAL A 121 4.64 -0.31 2.55
CA VAL A 121 5.39 -1.27 3.37
C VAL A 121 4.71 -2.64 3.29
N GLU A 122 5.45 -3.73 3.41
CA GLU A 122 4.89 -5.08 3.61
C GLU A 122 5.26 -5.61 5.00
N ILE A 123 4.26 -5.92 5.82
CA ILE A 123 4.43 -6.32 7.24
C ILE A 123 3.91 -7.74 7.44
N ASN A 124 4.76 -8.63 7.95
CA ASN A 124 4.38 -9.96 8.41
C ASN A 124 3.43 -9.88 9.62
N ALA A 125 2.42 -10.74 9.63
CA ALA A 125 1.47 -10.85 10.73
C ALA A 125 0.94 -12.28 10.89
N ASN A 126 0.46 -12.62 12.08
CA ASN A 126 -0.32 -13.83 12.35
C ASN A 126 -1.80 -13.60 12.03
N LEU A 127 -2.37 -14.45 11.17
CA LEU A 127 -3.81 -14.53 10.94
C LEU A 127 -4.23 -15.99 10.87
N LEU A 128 -5.17 -16.40 11.73
CA LEU A 128 -5.63 -17.79 11.83
C LEU A 128 -4.48 -18.82 12.01
N ASN A 129 -3.50 -18.48 12.84
CA ASN A 129 -2.32 -19.30 13.15
C ASN A 129 -1.40 -19.58 11.95
N VAL A 130 -1.45 -18.73 10.91
CA VAL A 130 -0.48 -18.73 9.81
C VAL A 130 0.09 -17.35 9.63
N GLU A 131 1.36 -17.30 9.20
CA GLU A 131 1.96 -16.06 8.76
C GLU A 131 1.31 -15.60 7.44
N VAL A 132 0.84 -14.37 7.45
CA VAL A 132 0.38 -13.61 6.29
C VAL A 132 1.18 -12.32 6.19
N HIS A 133 1.05 -11.63 5.07
CA HIS A 133 1.65 -10.33 4.84
C HIS A 133 0.54 -9.30 4.61
N ILE A 134 0.69 -8.15 5.23
CA ILE A 134 -0.22 -7.01 5.12
C ILE A 134 0.55 -5.87 4.49
N LEU A 135 0.04 -5.37 3.37
CA LEU A 135 0.54 -4.20 2.69
C LEU A 135 -0.09 -2.96 3.32
N GLY A 136 0.72 -1.97 3.66
CA GLY A 136 0.27 -0.64 4.07
C GLY A 136 0.45 0.35 2.94
N TYR A 137 -0.52 1.25 2.72
CA TYR A 137 -0.43 2.29 1.69
C TYR A 137 -0.88 3.67 2.16
N ALA A 138 -0.31 4.73 1.57
CA ALA A 138 -0.72 6.13 1.76
C ALA A 138 -0.82 6.56 3.23
N PHE A 139 0.00 5.97 4.10
CA PHE A 139 0.14 6.33 5.50
C PHE A 139 1.20 7.41 5.70
N ASN A 140 1.16 8.09 6.85
CA ASN A 140 2.27 8.91 7.31
C ASN A 140 3.42 8.00 7.80
N PRO A 141 4.59 7.96 7.12
CA PRO A 141 5.69 7.07 7.48
C PRO A 141 6.38 7.45 8.80
N GLU A 142 6.15 8.64 9.32
CA GLU A 142 6.69 9.10 10.60
C GLU A 142 5.70 8.90 11.76
N HIS A 143 4.55 8.26 11.51
CA HIS A 143 3.55 8.06 12.55
C HIS A 143 4.03 7.03 13.59
N PRO A 144 3.95 7.32 14.90
CA PRO A 144 4.49 6.42 15.94
C PRO A 144 3.88 5.01 15.95
N SER A 145 2.63 4.84 15.51
CA SER A 145 2.00 3.51 15.45
C SER A 145 2.74 2.53 14.55
N LEU A 146 3.49 3.02 13.55
CA LEU A 146 4.25 2.18 12.62
C LEU A 146 5.68 1.91 13.07
N GLU A 147 6.19 2.63 14.06
CA GLU A 147 7.57 2.50 14.54
C GLU A 147 7.96 1.02 14.81
N PRO A 148 7.15 0.20 15.50
CA PRO A 148 7.53 -1.19 15.78
C PRO A 148 7.72 -2.04 14.50
N TYR A 149 6.96 -1.73 13.45
CA TYR A 149 6.84 -2.53 12.23
C TYR A 149 7.81 -2.12 11.12
N THR A 150 8.55 -1.01 11.29
CA THR A 150 9.48 -0.49 10.28
C THR A 150 10.95 -0.61 10.69
N GLN A 151 11.28 -1.60 11.53
CA GLN A 151 12.62 -1.84 12.09
C GLN A 151 13.46 -2.88 11.32
N GLY A 152 13.05 -3.23 10.09
CA GLY A 152 13.73 -4.20 9.22
C GLY A 152 13.56 -5.66 9.63
N LYS A 153 12.69 -5.95 10.61
CA LYS A 153 12.40 -7.31 11.09
C LYS A 153 10.97 -7.42 11.60
N PRO A 154 10.37 -8.62 11.56
CA PRO A 154 9.07 -8.85 12.18
C PRO A 154 9.07 -8.57 13.68
N VAL A 155 7.97 -8.01 14.16
CA VAL A 155 7.63 -7.94 15.58
C VAL A 155 7.22 -9.31 16.12
N THR A 156 7.02 -9.43 17.44
CA THR A 156 6.60 -10.68 18.09
C THR A 156 5.48 -10.42 19.10
N GLY A 157 4.88 -11.49 19.63
CA GLY A 157 3.81 -11.36 20.62
C GLY A 157 2.55 -10.71 20.04
N SER A 158 1.89 -9.87 20.82
CA SER A 158 0.62 -9.24 20.41
C SER A 158 0.76 -8.35 19.19
N GLU A 159 1.88 -7.65 19.03
CA GLU A 159 2.11 -6.76 17.87
C GLU A 159 2.12 -7.55 16.56
N TYR A 160 2.51 -8.83 16.59
CA TYR A 160 2.52 -9.69 15.41
C TYR A 160 1.11 -10.11 14.97
N GLU A 161 0.07 -9.94 15.79
CA GLU A 161 -1.29 -10.29 15.38
C GLU A 161 -1.83 -9.33 14.31
N ALA A 162 -2.45 -9.88 13.27
CA ALA A 162 -2.94 -9.11 12.12
C ALA A 162 -3.83 -7.92 12.50
N VAL A 163 -4.64 -8.05 13.55
CA VAL A 163 -5.47 -6.96 14.07
C VAL A 163 -4.66 -5.72 14.47
N ASN A 164 -3.48 -5.92 15.07
CA ASN A 164 -2.62 -4.83 15.53
C ASN A 164 -1.83 -4.21 14.37
N VAL A 165 -1.43 -5.02 13.39
CA VAL A 165 -0.81 -4.52 12.16
C VAL A 165 -1.80 -3.67 11.36
N ILE A 166 -3.04 -4.14 11.18
CA ILE A 166 -4.12 -3.40 10.51
C ILE A 166 -4.36 -2.07 11.21
N ALA A 167 -4.57 -2.11 12.54
CA ALA A 167 -4.80 -0.91 13.34
C ALA A 167 -3.65 0.09 13.22
N ALA A 168 -2.40 -0.36 13.31
CA ALA A 168 -1.22 0.50 13.21
C ALA A 168 -1.14 1.26 11.87
N ILE A 169 -1.41 0.57 10.75
CA ILE A 169 -1.45 1.17 9.41
C ILE A 169 -2.58 2.20 9.30
N GLN A 170 -3.76 1.87 9.81
CA GLN A 170 -4.95 2.73 9.74
C GLN A 170 -4.82 3.97 10.66
N GLU A 171 -4.24 3.81 11.85
CA GLU A 171 -3.89 4.92 12.76
C GLU A 171 -2.89 5.87 12.13
N ALA A 172 -1.93 5.35 11.36
CA ALA A 172 -1.02 6.18 10.55
C ALA A 172 -1.71 6.84 9.34
N GLY A 173 -3.03 6.68 9.20
CA GLY A 173 -3.85 7.26 8.15
C GLY A 173 -3.84 6.47 6.85
N GLY A 174 -3.25 5.27 6.81
CA GLY A 174 -3.15 4.47 5.58
C GLY A 174 -4.34 3.58 5.28
N PHE A 175 -4.12 2.67 4.33
CA PHE A 175 -4.96 1.50 4.07
C PHE A 175 -4.17 0.22 4.29
N ALA A 176 -4.79 -0.77 4.94
CA ALA A 176 -4.24 -2.10 5.14
C ALA A 176 -4.83 -3.10 4.13
N VAL A 177 -3.99 -3.90 3.49
CA VAL A 177 -4.37 -4.81 2.40
C VAL A 177 -3.76 -6.18 2.58
N LEU A 178 -4.55 -7.25 2.48
CA LEU A 178 -4.01 -8.61 2.55
C LEU A 178 -3.26 -8.93 1.25
N ALA A 179 -1.95 -9.16 1.35
CA ALA A 179 -1.10 -9.48 0.21
C ALA A 179 -1.32 -10.92 -0.26
N HIS A 180 -1.22 -11.15 -1.58
CA HIS A 180 -1.18 -12.45 -2.26
C HIS A 180 -1.88 -13.61 -1.53
N PRO A 181 -3.19 -13.48 -1.18
CA PRO A 181 -3.87 -14.35 -0.21
C PRO A 181 -3.92 -15.83 -0.60
N ALA A 182 -3.72 -16.17 -1.88
CA ALA A 182 -3.67 -17.56 -2.33
C ALA A 182 -2.25 -18.17 -2.37
N ARG A 183 -1.23 -17.53 -1.76
CA ARG A 183 0.11 -18.11 -1.57
C ARG A 183 0.27 -18.88 -0.26
N TYR A 184 -0.56 -18.60 0.73
CA TYR A 184 -0.40 -19.15 2.07
C TYR A 184 -0.86 -20.62 2.15
N ARG A 185 -0.44 -21.31 3.23
CA ARG A 185 -0.90 -22.69 3.51
C ARG A 185 -2.39 -22.76 3.78
N LYS A 186 -2.97 -21.67 4.31
CA LYS A 186 -4.40 -21.55 4.57
C LYS A 186 -5.10 -20.96 3.34
N SER A 187 -6.32 -21.42 3.09
CA SER A 187 -7.10 -21.01 1.94
C SER A 187 -7.44 -19.51 2.00
N HIS A 188 -7.37 -18.81 0.86
CA HIS A 188 -7.89 -17.44 0.74
C HIS A 188 -9.40 -17.34 1.03
N PHE A 189 -10.15 -18.45 0.88
CA PHE A 189 -11.55 -18.54 1.31
C PHE A 189 -11.72 -18.47 2.84
N ASP A 190 -10.68 -18.73 3.63
CA ASP A 190 -10.70 -18.56 5.09
C ASP A 190 -10.05 -17.23 5.49
N LEU A 191 -8.92 -16.88 4.85
CA LEU A 191 -8.11 -15.73 5.23
C LEU A 191 -8.79 -14.40 4.94
N ILE A 192 -9.46 -14.27 3.78
CA ILE A 192 -10.10 -13.01 3.40
C ILE A 192 -11.28 -12.68 4.34
N PRO A 193 -12.21 -13.61 4.63
CA PRO A 193 -13.24 -13.37 5.64
C PRO A 193 -12.68 -13.00 7.00
N ALA A 194 -11.67 -13.72 7.49
CA ALA A 194 -11.08 -13.44 8.79
C ALA A 194 -10.39 -12.07 8.84
N ALA A 195 -9.68 -11.67 7.78
CA ALA A 195 -9.09 -10.35 7.69
C ALA A 195 -10.17 -9.25 7.62
N ALA A 196 -11.29 -9.50 6.92
CA ALA A 196 -12.43 -8.58 6.87
C ALA A 196 -13.09 -8.39 8.24
N GLU A 197 -13.21 -9.46 9.05
CA GLU A 197 -13.71 -9.36 10.43
C GLU A 197 -12.81 -8.50 11.33
N LEU A 198 -11.51 -8.41 11.03
CA LEU A 198 -10.55 -7.53 11.70
C LEU A 198 -10.55 -6.09 11.15
N GLY A 199 -11.35 -5.78 10.13
CA GLY A 199 -11.47 -4.45 9.56
C GLY A 199 -10.39 -4.09 8.54
N ILE A 200 -9.79 -5.07 7.86
CA ILE A 200 -8.87 -4.79 6.74
C ILE A 200 -9.59 -4.02 5.62
N ASP A 201 -8.87 -3.17 4.88
CA ASP A 201 -9.49 -2.30 3.87
C ASP A 201 -9.58 -2.96 2.48
N GLY A 202 -8.63 -3.84 2.16
CA GLY A 202 -8.49 -4.38 0.81
C GLY A 202 -7.80 -5.74 0.72
N VAL A 203 -7.75 -6.26 -0.51
CA VAL A 203 -7.04 -7.51 -0.83
C VAL A 203 -6.34 -7.43 -2.19
N GLU A 204 -5.14 -7.98 -2.26
CA GLU A 204 -4.40 -8.08 -3.53
C GLU A 204 -5.04 -9.14 -4.44
N SER A 205 -5.84 -8.66 -5.38
CA SER A 205 -6.65 -9.51 -6.26
C SER A 205 -5.90 -9.88 -7.54
N PHE A 206 -5.09 -8.97 -8.07
CA PHE A 206 -4.37 -9.17 -9.32
C PHE A 206 -2.91 -9.49 -9.05
N TYR A 207 -2.64 -10.78 -8.87
CA TYR A 207 -1.34 -11.32 -8.55
C TYR A 207 -0.98 -12.52 -9.44
N ALA A 208 0.30 -12.63 -9.79
CA ALA A 208 0.84 -13.63 -10.71
C ALA A 208 1.23 -14.95 -10.00
N TYR A 209 0.25 -15.68 -9.44
CA TYR A 209 0.51 -16.90 -8.65
C TYR A 209 1.31 -17.97 -9.40
N ASN A 210 1.11 -18.10 -10.72
CA ASN A 210 1.83 -19.08 -11.55
C ASN A 210 3.15 -18.53 -12.14
N ASN A 211 3.55 -17.31 -11.77
CA ASN A 211 4.72 -16.60 -12.29
C ASN A 211 4.90 -16.66 -13.82
N PRO A 212 3.88 -16.31 -14.64
CA PRO A 212 4.04 -16.26 -16.08
C PRO A 212 5.04 -15.19 -16.51
N LYS A 213 5.68 -15.41 -17.67
CA LYS A 213 6.54 -14.44 -18.36
C LYS A 213 5.99 -14.24 -19.78
N PRO A 214 5.43 -13.06 -20.13
CA PRO A 214 5.32 -11.84 -19.33
C PRO A 214 4.38 -11.98 -18.12
N TRP A 215 4.56 -11.12 -17.11
CA TRP A 215 3.70 -11.08 -15.92
C TRP A 215 2.24 -10.88 -16.32
N LYS A 216 1.37 -11.69 -15.73
CA LYS A 216 -0.09 -11.61 -15.84
C LYS A 216 -0.72 -12.12 -14.55
N PRO A 217 -1.82 -11.54 -14.08
CA PRO A 217 -2.51 -12.04 -12.90
C PRO A 217 -3.16 -13.40 -13.23
N SER A 218 -3.25 -14.29 -12.24
CA SER A 218 -3.86 -15.60 -12.44
C SER A 218 -5.38 -15.48 -12.56
N PRO A 219 -6.00 -15.73 -13.74
CA PRO A 219 -7.40 -15.36 -13.98
C PRO A 219 -8.38 -15.97 -12.98
N THR A 220 -8.27 -17.28 -12.72
CA THR A 220 -9.16 -17.98 -11.79
C THR A 220 -9.01 -17.49 -10.35
N ARG A 221 -7.77 -17.25 -9.89
CA ARG A 221 -7.52 -16.75 -8.53
C ARG A 221 -8.00 -15.32 -8.37
N SER A 222 -7.72 -14.47 -9.35
CA SER A 222 -8.19 -13.08 -9.34
C SER A 222 -9.71 -13.00 -9.30
N GLN A 223 -10.42 -13.83 -10.09
CA GLN A 223 -11.88 -13.88 -10.05
C GLN A 223 -12.41 -14.32 -8.66
N GLN A 224 -11.83 -15.37 -8.07
CA GLN A 224 -12.21 -15.86 -6.74
C GLN A 224 -12.00 -14.80 -5.65
N ILE A 225 -10.84 -14.14 -5.66
CA ILE A 225 -10.48 -13.12 -4.68
C ILE A 225 -11.37 -11.88 -4.84
N GLN A 226 -11.67 -11.43 -6.06
CA GLN A 226 -12.58 -10.31 -6.29
C GLN A 226 -14.01 -10.60 -5.84
N GLN A 227 -14.49 -11.83 -6.02
CA GLN A 227 -15.81 -12.22 -5.52
C GLN A 227 -15.88 -12.10 -3.99
N LEU A 228 -14.84 -12.55 -3.29
CA LEU A 228 -14.72 -12.37 -1.84
C LEU A 228 -14.57 -10.89 -1.48
N ALA A 229 -13.72 -10.14 -2.17
CA ALA A 229 -13.54 -8.71 -1.94
C ALA A 229 -14.88 -7.95 -2.01
N LYS A 230 -15.67 -8.21 -3.06
CA LYS A 230 -17.01 -7.66 -3.22
C LYS A 230 -17.96 -8.11 -2.10
N GLN A 231 -17.93 -9.39 -1.71
CA GLN A 231 -18.78 -9.93 -0.64
C GLN A 231 -18.53 -9.23 0.71
N TYR A 232 -17.27 -8.88 1.00
CA TYR A 232 -16.85 -8.28 2.27
C TYR A 232 -16.64 -6.76 2.21
N GLY A 233 -16.94 -6.11 1.06
CA GLY A 233 -16.80 -4.66 0.90
C GLY A 233 -15.35 -4.16 0.85
N LEU A 234 -14.41 -5.03 0.44
CA LEU A 234 -12.98 -4.74 0.33
C LEU A 234 -12.64 -4.23 -1.08
N PHE A 235 -11.71 -3.28 -1.20
CA PHE A 235 -11.18 -2.90 -2.50
C PHE A 235 -10.12 -3.89 -3.01
N SER A 236 -9.90 -3.90 -4.32
CA SER A 236 -8.89 -4.74 -4.97
C SER A 236 -7.61 -3.95 -5.23
N THR A 237 -6.45 -4.56 -4.99
CA THR A 237 -5.15 -4.03 -5.43
C THR A 237 -4.47 -4.96 -6.44
N CYS A 238 -3.36 -4.49 -7.01
CA CYS A 238 -2.51 -5.24 -7.92
C CYS A 238 -1.03 -4.94 -7.66
N GLY A 239 -0.17 -5.90 -7.94
CA GLY A 239 1.26 -5.70 -7.77
C GLY A 239 2.08 -6.86 -8.28
N THR A 240 3.33 -6.58 -8.64
CA THR A 240 4.18 -7.60 -9.26
C THR A 240 4.84 -8.53 -8.27
N ASP A 241 5.06 -8.04 -7.05
CA ASP A 241 5.88 -8.68 -6.03
C ASP A 241 7.28 -8.99 -6.61
N SER A 242 7.89 -7.92 -7.14
CA SER A 242 9.16 -7.99 -7.86
C SER A 242 10.34 -7.80 -6.90
N HIS A 243 11.23 -8.79 -6.84
CA HIS A 243 12.51 -8.70 -6.11
C HIS A 243 13.73 -8.61 -7.03
N GLY A 244 13.54 -8.76 -8.35
CA GLY A 244 14.62 -8.76 -9.33
C GLY A 244 14.95 -7.38 -9.89
N PHE A 245 15.53 -7.38 -11.10
CA PHE A 245 15.92 -6.16 -11.81
C PHE A 245 14.86 -5.65 -12.80
N SER A 246 13.61 -6.13 -12.69
CA SER A 246 12.52 -5.75 -13.59
C SER A 246 11.22 -5.60 -12.83
N LEU A 247 10.58 -4.43 -12.96
CA LEU A 247 9.22 -4.17 -12.48
C LEU A 247 8.13 -4.93 -13.23
N LEU A 248 8.48 -5.67 -14.29
CA LEU A 248 7.53 -6.40 -15.14
C LEU A 248 7.51 -7.90 -14.83
N GLN A 249 8.17 -8.34 -13.76
CA GLN A 249 8.31 -9.76 -13.41
C GLN A 249 8.17 -9.98 -11.91
N ARG A 250 7.54 -11.10 -11.55
CA ARG A 250 7.55 -11.64 -10.20
C ARG A 250 8.80 -12.52 -10.05
N LEU A 251 9.64 -12.22 -9.07
CA LEU A 251 10.88 -12.95 -8.80
C LEU A 251 10.99 -13.22 -7.32
#